data_AF-A0AAN8VGA4-F1
#
_entry.id   AF-A0AAN8VGA4-F1
#
_cell.length_a   1.000
_cell.length_b   1.000
_cell.length_c   1.000
_cell.angle_alpha   90.00
_cell.angle_beta   90.00
_cell.angle_gamma   90.00
#
_symmetry.space_group_name_H-M   'P 1'
#
loop_
_entity.id
_entity.type
_entity.pdbx_description
1 polymer ?
#
loop_
_entity_poly.entity_id
_entity_poly.type
_entity_poly.pdbx_seq_one_letter_code
_entity_poly.pdbx_strand_id
1 'polypeptide(L)' 'MFSGGIGQIYRTHITKGEPDIGMLVVKIGGPAYCIGMGGGAASSMVSGQNDAELDFNAVQRGD' A
#
# COMPACT_ATOMS: atom_id res chain seq x y z
N MET A 1 9.93 12.16 1.91
CA MET A 1 10.18 11.66 0.53
C MET A 1 8.96 12.03 -0.32
N PHE A 2 9.13 12.49 -1.56
CA PHE A 2 8.03 12.84 -2.46
C PHE A 2 8.25 12.22 -3.85
N SER A 3 7.18 11.71 -4.46
CA SER A 3 7.18 11.12 -5.81
C SER A 3 5.89 11.51 -6.56
N GLY A 4 5.98 11.76 -7.86
CA GLY A 4 4.83 12.07 -8.72
C GLY A 4 5.07 11.70 -10.18
N GLY A 5 4.01 11.63 -10.98
CA GLY A 5 4.06 11.25 -12.40
C GLY A 5 2.73 11.50 -13.13
N ILE A 6 2.76 11.37 -14.47
CA ILE A 6 1.59 11.49 -15.35
C ILE A 6 1.40 10.20 -16.16
N GLY A 7 0.15 9.87 -16.48
CA GLY A 7 -0.23 8.71 -17.29
C GLY A 7 -1.47 9.00 -18.13
N GLN A 8 -1.92 8.02 -18.92
CA GLN A 8 -3.11 8.15 -19.77
C GLN A 8 -4.15 7.09 -19.42
N ILE A 9 -5.43 7.43 -19.56
CA ILE A 9 -6.58 6.54 -19.34
C ILE A 9 -7.71 6.89 -20.31
N TYR A 10 -8.49 5.90 -20.73
CA TYR A 10 -9.70 6.13 -21.51
C TYR A 10 -10.79 6.81 -20.67
N ARG A 11 -11.54 7.73 -21.29
CA ARG A 11 -12.62 8.49 -20.64
C ARG A 11 -13.68 7.60 -19.99
N THR A 12 -13.96 6.44 -20.57
CA THR A 12 -14.94 5.48 -20.07
C THR A 12 -14.54 4.82 -18.75
N HIS A 13 -13.26 4.84 -18.38
CA HIS A 13 -12.72 4.16 -17.18
C HIS A 13 -12.32 5.12 -16.06
N ILE A 14 -12.75 6.39 -16.11
CA ILE A 14 -12.41 7.39 -15.08
C ILE A 14 -13.20 7.21 -13.77
N THR A 15 -14.32 6.47 -13.82
CA THR A 15 -15.20 6.21 -12.70
C THR A 15 -15.23 4.71 -12.42
N LYS A 16 -15.22 4.32 -11.15
CA LYS A 16 -15.42 2.93 -10.75
C LYS A 16 -16.89 2.52 -10.96
N GLY A 17 -17.11 1.30 -11.43
CA GLY A 17 -18.45 0.71 -11.42
C GLY A 17 -18.84 0.22 -10.02
N GLU A 18 -20.13 0.02 -9.81
CA GLU A 18 -20.63 -0.63 -8.59
C GLU A 18 -20.34 -2.14 -8.63
N PRO A 19 -19.97 -2.76 -7.50
CA PRO A 19 -19.79 -4.20 -7.43
C PRO A 19 -21.14 -4.93 -7.44
N ASP A 20 -21.21 -6.06 -8.15
CA ASP A 20 -22.38 -6.94 -8.15
C ASP A 20 -22.20 -8.13 -7.20
N ILE A 21 -23.32 -8.64 -6.69
CA ILE A 21 -23.35 -9.87 -5.89
C ILE A 21 -22.78 -11.03 -6.72
N GLY A 22 -21.85 -11.78 -6.14
CA GLY A 22 -21.18 -12.90 -6.80
C GLY A 22 -19.90 -12.52 -7.55
N MET A 23 -19.52 -11.24 -7.60
CA MET A 23 -18.20 -10.85 -8.08
C MET A 23 -17.09 -11.42 -7.19
N LEU A 24 -16.01 -11.87 -7.83
CA LEU A 24 -14.84 -12.40 -7.14
C LEU A 24 -13.95 -11.27 -6.63
N VAL A 25 -13.46 -11.41 -5.40
CA VAL A 25 -12.39 -10.57 -4.87
C VAL A 25 -11.05 -11.23 -5.21
N VAL A 26 -10.22 -10.54 -5.99
CA VAL A 26 -8.95 -11.08 -6.49
C VAL A 26 -7.77 -10.24 -6.02
N LYS A 27 -6.67 -10.91 -5.68
CA LYS A 27 -5.36 -10.30 -5.47
C LYS A 27 -4.52 -10.53 -6.73
N ILE A 28 -4.11 -9.45 -7.39
CA ILE A 28 -3.20 -9.48 -8.54
C ILE A 28 -1.82 -9.00 -8.08
N GLY A 29 -0.77 -9.78 -8.36
CA GLY A 29 0.62 -9.44 -8.02
C GLY A 29 1.38 -10.60 -7.37
N GLY A 30 2.59 -10.31 -6.87
CA GLY A 30 3.48 -11.29 -6.23
C GLY A 30 2.97 -11.83 -4.88
N PRO A 31 3.63 -12.86 -4.33
CA PRO A 31 3.33 -13.36 -2.98
C PRO A 31 3.53 -12.27 -1.93
N ALA A 32 2.76 -12.35 -0.84
CA ALA A 32 2.92 -11.44 0.29
C ALA A 32 3.97 -11.98 1.25
N TYR A 33 4.77 -11.09 1.84
CA TYR A 33 5.73 -11.38 2.90
C TYR A 33 5.41 -10.50 4.11
N CYS A 34 5.90 -10.86 5.30
CA CYS A 34 5.76 -10.04 6.50
C CYS A 34 6.65 -8.79 6.41
N ILE A 35 6.20 -7.80 5.65
CA ILE A 35 6.90 -6.54 5.38
C ILE A 35 5.94 -5.39 5.71
N GLY A 36 6.43 -4.34 6.38
CA GLY A 36 5.62 -3.14 6.62
C GLY A 36 4.51 -3.30 7.66
N MET A 37 4.60 -4.30 8.54
CA MET A 37 3.55 -4.57 9.53
C MET A 37 3.36 -3.38 10.45
N GLY A 38 2.11 -2.90 10.59
CA GLY A 38 1.80 -1.74 11.43
C GLY A 38 2.26 -0.39 10.87
N GLY A 39 2.71 -0.33 9.61
CA GLY A 39 3.29 0.88 9.01
C GLY A 39 2.41 2.13 9.12
N GLY A 40 1.08 2.01 9.00
CA GLY A 40 0.16 3.15 9.15
C GLY A 40 0.06 3.70 10.58
N ALA A 41 0.17 2.84 11.59
CA ALA A 41 0.23 3.27 12.99
C ALA A 41 1.61 3.86 13.30
N ALA A 42 2.69 3.20 12.86
CA ALA A 42 4.06 3.65 13.06
C ALA A 42 4.33 5.01 12.38
N SER A 43 3.80 5.25 11.19
CA SER A 43 3.94 6.54 10.48
C SER A 43 3.18 7.70 11.12
N SER A 44 2.30 7.42 12.07
CA SER A 44 1.47 8.43 12.75
C SER A 44 2.07 8.90 14.09
N MET A 45 3.18 8.30 14.53
CA MET A 45 3.88 8.64 15.77
C MET A 45 5.08 9.57 15.50
N VAL A 46 5.42 10.40 16.49
CA VAL A 46 6.62 11.26 16.40
C VAL A 46 7.86 10.38 16.42
N SER A 47 8.74 10.55 15.44
CA SER A 47 9.99 9.80 15.35
C SER A 47 10.90 10.07 16.55
N GLY A 48 11.23 9.05 17.36
CA GLY A 48 12.24 9.14 18.42
C GLY A 48 12.20 8.00 19.44
N GLN A 49 13.36 7.36 19.69
CA GLN A 49 13.55 6.14 20.52
C GLN A 49 12.51 5.06 20.27
N ASN A 50 12.42 4.60 19.02
CA ASN A 50 11.62 3.42 18.70
C ASN A 50 12.32 2.15 19.15
N ASP A 51 11.53 1.16 19.55
CA ASP A 51 11.99 -0.21 19.74
C ASP A 51 12.56 -0.75 18.41
N ALA A 52 13.64 -1.53 18.44
CA ALA A 52 14.30 -2.04 17.24
C ALA A 52 13.35 -2.87 16.35
N GLU A 53 12.35 -3.51 16.96
CA GLU A 53 11.29 -4.23 16.25
C GLU A 53 10.42 -3.30 15.38
N LEU A 54 10.14 -2.08 15.86
CA LEU A 54 9.40 -1.07 15.09
C LEU A 54 10.23 -0.55 13.91
N ASP A 55 11.55 -0.45 14.07
CA ASP A 55 12.45 -0.03 12.99
C ASP A 55 12.59 -1.08 11.88
N PHE A 56 12.61 -2.38 12.21
CA PHE A 56 12.58 -3.45 11.19
C PHE A 56 11.27 -3.44 10.39
N ASN A 57 10.14 -3.21 11.06
CA ASN A 57 8.84 -3.11 10.39
C ASN A 57 8.72 -1.87 9.48
N ALA A 58 9.57 -0.86 9.64
CA ALA A 58 9.60 0.33 8.78
C ALA A 58 10.36 0.11 7.47
N VAL A 59 11.15 -0.96 7.34
CA VAL A 59 11.92 -1.25 6.11
C VAL A 59 10.98 -1.73 5.00
N GLN A 60 10.99 -1.02 3.88
CA GLN A 60 10.20 -1.37 2.70
C GLN A 60 11.06 -2.05 1.63
N ARG A 61 10.43 -2.97 0.87
CA ARG A 61 11.04 -3.64 -0.28
C ARG A 61 10.37 -3.16 -1.56
N GLY A 62 11.16 -2.71 -2.53
CA GLY A 62 10.72 -2.49 -3.91
C GLY A 62 11.26 -3.59 -4.82
N ASP A 63 10.40 -4.09 -5.72
CA ASP A 63 10.73 -4.95 -6.86
C ASP A 63 10.27 -4.25 -8.15
#